data_AF-A0A7S4QBA2-F1
#
_entry.id   AF-A0A7S4QBA2-F1
#
_cell.length_a   1.000
_cell.length_b   1.000
_cell.length_c   1.000
_cell.angle_alpha   90.00
_cell.angle_beta   90.00
_cell.angle_gamma   90.00
#
_symmetry.space_group_name_H-M   'P 1'
#
loop_
_entity.id
_entity.type
_entity.pdbx_description
1 polymer ?
#
loop_
_entity_poly.entity_id
_entity_poly.type
_entity_poly.pdbx_seq_one_letter_code
_entity_poly.pdbx_strand_id
1 'polypeptide(L)'
;LLAATAGRGARTAPRFEAQNAATAARDPEEAGLGDARPLRAGSREVLRAARQMDPTPMATLLDRCLWPECHKALEERLFPMVERFRAALPASVEFWRAGGYQQLVLDFGVGNFGSVGGRRLNAALGIAWPDHAFLLRAREHVPRVGRSMGDPYTSDGVEFTRQRVSAYAEHDLAAPGLPVPLRGAGVHTNGRALRSRWLVPVRPPYHPQADRGTCSEFRMLASLCDAMARADPRGLCSAAARAEFTGLVQVLVSGPCCVSCVGAFAQFRVLFPGVQVRVAAGRPPSALPRRAARPSEAEGASARARGCEGRGPGPEFGAGSASGGAGAGAATGAA
;
A
#
# COMPACT_ATOMS: atom_id res chain seq x y z
N LEU A 1 -32.18 10.31 9.16
CA LEU A 1 -30.88 11.00 9.29
C LEU A 1 -30.06 10.96 7.99
N LEU A 2 -29.65 9.80 7.45
CA LEU A 2 -28.85 9.71 6.21
C LEU A 2 -29.49 10.34 4.96
N ALA A 3 -30.80 10.20 4.76
CA ALA A 3 -31.52 10.91 3.70
C ALA A 3 -31.52 12.45 3.90
N ALA A 4 -31.48 12.91 5.16
CA ALA A 4 -31.33 14.32 5.49
C ALA A 4 -29.88 14.80 5.33
N THR A 5 -28.88 13.94 5.52
CA THR A 5 -27.46 14.21 5.23
C THR A 5 -27.22 14.29 3.72
N ALA A 6 -27.78 13.36 2.93
CA ALA A 6 -27.74 13.40 1.46
C ALA A 6 -28.50 14.63 0.90
N GLY A 7 -29.65 14.96 1.50
CA GLY A 7 -30.47 16.12 1.13
C GLY A 7 -29.94 17.48 1.58
N ARG A 8 -29.09 17.53 2.64
CA ARG A 8 -28.33 18.74 3.04
C ARG A 8 -27.06 18.91 2.20
N GLY A 9 -26.33 17.83 1.92
CA GLY A 9 -25.13 17.88 1.07
C GLY A 9 -25.42 18.37 -0.35
N ALA A 10 -26.59 18.06 -0.90
CA ALA A 10 -27.02 18.55 -2.20
C ALA A 10 -27.40 20.05 -2.22
N ARG A 11 -27.75 20.65 -1.07
CA ARG A 11 -28.22 22.05 -0.98
C ARG A 11 -27.13 23.07 -0.62
N THR A 12 -25.97 22.62 -0.15
CA THR A 12 -24.81 23.46 0.18
C THR A 12 -23.71 23.40 -0.90
N ALA A 13 -24.06 23.04 -2.14
CA ALA A 13 -23.13 22.65 -3.20
C ALA A 13 -22.80 23.76 -4.22
N PRO A 14 -22.01 24.78 -3.85
CA PRO A 14 -21.04 25.36 -4.79
C PRO A 14 -19.60 24.92 -4.49
N ARG A 15 -19.36 24.21 -3.37
CA ARG A 15 -18.09 23.55 -3.06
C ARG A 15 -18.31 22.16 -2.49
N PHE A 16 -19.01 21.31 -3.25
CA PHE A 16 -18.89 19.88 -3.03
C PHE A 16 -17.49 19.47 -3.48
N GLU A 17 -16.49 19.70 -2.62
CA GLU A 17 -15.10 19.34 -2.89
C GLU A 17 -15.06 17.84 -3.18
N ALA A 18 -14.40 17.44 -4.27
CA ALA A 18 -14.31 16.05 -4.71
C ALA A 18 -13.89 15.09 -3.58
N GLN A 19 -13.12 15.59 -2.61
CA GLN A 19 -12.72 14.88 -1.40
C GLN A 19 -13.91 14.51 -0.49
N ASN A 20 -14.91 15.39 -0.37
CA ASN A 20 -16.11 15.14 0.42
C ASN A 20 -17.01 14.10 -0.26
N ALA A 21 -17.05 14.09 -1.60
CA ALA A 21 -17.74 13.04 -2.36
C ALA A 21 -17.11 11.66 -2.11
N ALA A 22 -15.78 11.59 -2.17
CA ALA A 22 -15.02 10.37 -1.91
C ALA A 22 -15.19 9.87 -0.47
N THR A 23 -15.26 10.80 0.49
CA THR A 23 -15.50 10.49 1.90
C THR A 23 -16.94 10.00 2.12
N ALA A 24 -17.94 10.68 1.56
CA ALA A 24 -19.35 10.29 1.69
C ALA A 24 -19.69 8.94 1.02
N ALA A 25 -18.94 8.56 -0.02
CA ALA A 25 -19.08 7.25 -0.65
C ALA A 25 -18.61 6.08 0.26
N ARG A 26 -17.85 6.36 1.32
CA ARG A 26 -17.31 5.36 2.25
C ARG A 26 -18.38 4.77 3.18
N ASP A 27 -19.29 5.61 3.66
CA ASP A 27 -20.24 5.25 4.72
C ASP A 27 -21.22 4.13 4.31
N PRO A 28 -21.79 4.09 3.09
CA PRO A 28 -22.76 3.05 2.72
C PRO A 28 -22.13 1.66 2.55
N GLU A 29 -20.91 1.57 2.01
CA GLU A 29 -20.18 0.31 1.83
C GLU A 29 -19.79 -0.29 3.18
N GLU A 30 -19.23 0.53 4.08
CA GLU A 30 -18.84 0.10 5.42
C GLU A 30 -20.07 -0.25 6.29
N ALA A 31 -21.20 0.43 6.08
CA ALA A 31 -22.45 0.15 6.77
C ALA A 31 -23.22 -1.07 6.24
N GLY A 32 -22.74 -1.73 5.17
CA GLY A 32 -23.42 -2.89 4.57
C GLY A 32 -24.82 -2.56 4.04
N LEU A 33 -25.08 -1.30 3.69
CA LEU A 33 -26.38 -0.86 3.21
C LEU A 33 -26.57 -1.37 1.78
N GLY A 34 -27.39 -2.40 1.62
CA GLY A 34 -27.75 -2.97 0.31
C GLY A 34 -28.61 -2.05 -0.59
N ASP A 35 -28.95 -0.83 -0.15
CA ASP A 35 -29.71 0.12 -0.97
C ASP A 35 -28.78 0.80 -1.99
N ALA A 36 -28.97 0.47 -3.27
CA ALA A 36 -28.23 1.04 -4.39
C ALA A 36 -28.59 2.50 -4.72
N ARG A 37 -29.71 3.04 -4.18
CA ARG A 37 -30.20 4.37 -4.57
C ARG A 37 -29.27 5.53 -4.17
N PRO A 38 -28.71 5.58 -2.94
CA PRO A 38 -27.72 6.60 -2.58
C PRO A 38 -26.48 6.56 -3.48
N LEU A 39 -26.01 5.36 -3.85
CA LEU A 39 -24.86 5.18 -4.75
C LEU A 39 -25.15 5.70 -6.17
N ARG A 40 -26.35 5.45 -6.70
CA ARG A 40 -26.76 5.97 -8.01
C ARG A 40 -26.90 7.49 -8.04
N ALA A 41 -27.49 8.09 -7.01
CA ALA A 41 -27.60 9.55 -6.91
C ALA A 41 -26.21 10.20 -6.81
N GLY A 42 -25.33 9.65 -5.97
CA GLY A 42 -23.93 10.08 -5.86
C GLY A 42 -23.16 9.95 -7.18
N SER A 43 -23.39 8.88 -7.94
CA SER A 43 -22.70 8.63 -9.22
C SER A 43 -22.94 9.73 -10.25
N ARG A 44 -24.15 10.30 -10.35
CA ARG A 44 -24.43 11.41 -11.29
C ARG A 44 -23.65 12.68 -10.92
N GLU A 45 -23.58 12.99 -9.64
CA GLU A 45 -22.83 14.17 -9.18
C GLU A 45 -21.32 13.95 -9.34
N VAL A 46 -20.82 12.74 -9.03
CA VAL A 46 -19.43 12.36 -9.30
C VAL A 46 -19.09 12.51 -10.78
N LEU A 47 -19.95 12.05 -11.70
CA LEU A 47 -19.71 12.18 -13.14
C LEU A 47 -19.64 13.65 -13.59
N ARG A 48 -20.45 14.53 -13.01
CA ARG A 48 -20.39 15.97 -13.26
C ARG A 48 -19.07 16.56 -12.74
N ALA A 49 -18.70 16.24 -11.50
CA ALA A 49 -17.51 16.73 -10.84
C ALA A 49 -16.20 16.16 -11.43
N ALA A 50 -16.21 14.92 -11.94
CA ALA A 50 -15.05 14.24 -12.50
C ALA A 50 -14.37 15.06 -13.62
N ARG A 51 -15.14 15.90 -14.33
CA ARG A 51 -14.64 16.79 -15.38
C ARG A 51 -13.68 17.88 -14.90
N GLN A 52 -13.67 18.17 -13.61
CA GLN A 52 -12.82 19.20 -13.00
C GLN A 52 -11.97 18.63 -11.86
N MET A 53 -12.02 17.31 -11.67
CA MET A 53 -11.40 16.63 -10.55
C MET A 53 -9.93 16.36 -10.84
N ASP A 54 -9.09 16.60 -9.84
CA ASP A 54 -7.70 16.19 -9.83
C ASP A 54 -7.56 14.65 -9.87
N PRO A 55 -6.39 14.11 -10.26
CA PRO A 55 -6.20 12.66 -10.36
C PRO A 55 -6.41 11.92 -9.03
N THR A 56 -6.04 12.53 -7.89
CA THR A 56 -6.04 11.84 -6.58
C THR A 56 -7.45 11.57 -6.05
N PRO A 57 -8.39 12.54 -6.00
CA PRO A 57 -9.78 12.25 -5.64
C PRO A 57 -10.47 11.31 -6.64
N MET A 58 -10.15 11.44 -7.94
CA MET A 58 -10.69 10.57 -9.00
C MET A 58 -10.29 9.11 -8.79
N ALA A 59 -9.01 8.89 -8.50
CA ALA A 59 -8.50 7.57 -8.17
C ALA A 59 -9.12 6.99 -6.89
N THR A 60 -9.34 7.84 -5.89
CA THR A 60 -10.02 7.44 -4.64
C THR A 60 -11.44 6.98 -4.92
N LEU A 61 -12.19 7.70 -5.76
CA LEU A 61 -13.55 7.31 -6.15
C LEU A 61 -13.57 6.01 -6.97
N LEU A 62 -12.59 5.83 -7.85
CA LEU A 62 -12.46 4.62 -8.66
C LEU A 62 -12.20 3.38 -7.79
N ASP A 63 -11.31 3.49 -6.80
CA ASP A 63 -11.00 2.42 -5.84
C ASP A 63 -12.19 2.03 -4.94
N ARG A 64 -13.18 2.92 -4.79
CA ARG A 64 -14.35 2.74 -3.92
C ARG A 64 -15.54 2.09 -4.63
N CYS A 65 -15.33 1.51 -5.82
CA CYS A 65 -16.31 0.69 -6.51
C CYS A 65 -17.67 1.39 -6.67
N LEU A 66 -17.66 2.63 -7.18
CA LEU A 66 -18.89 3.29 -7.61
C LEU A 66 -19.63 2.46 -8.67
N TRP A 67 -20.87 2.86 -8.94
CA TRP A 67 -21.72 2.22 -9.94
C TRP A 67 -20.98 2.02 -11.29
N PRO A 68 -21.15 0.90 -12.02
CA PRO A 68 -20.29 0.53 -13.16
C PRO A 68 -20.09 1.63 -14.22
N GLU A 69 -21.14 2.40 -14.50
CA GLU A 69 -21.15 3.50 -15.45
C GLU A 69 -20.22 4.64 -14.99
N CYS A 70 -20.15 4.89 -13.67
CA CYS A 70 -19.22 5.86 -13.09
C CYS A 70 -17.78 5.34 -13.15
N HIS A 71 -17.58 4.05 -12.88
CA HIS A 71 -16.27 3.41 -12.96
C HIS A 71 -15.64 3.62 -14.35
N LYS A 72 -16.38 3.26 -15.42
CA LYS A 72 -15.90 3.42 -16.79
C LYS A 72 -15.51 4.87 -17.12
N ALA A 73 -16.35 5.84 -16.75
CA ALA A 73 -16.07 7.24 -17.02
C ALA A 73 -14.85 7.77 -16.23
N LEU A 74 -14.63 7.30 -15.01
CA LEU A 74 -13.44 7.63 -14.22
C LEU A 74 -12.19 6.99 -14.83
N GLU A 75 -12.26 5.75 -15.33
CA GLU A 75 -11.14 5.10 -16.04
C GLU A 75 -10.75 5.82 -17.33
N GLU A 76 -11.74 6.14 -18.17
CA GLU A 76 -11.54 6.88 -19.43
C GLU A 76 -10.80 8.21 -19.22
N ARG A 77 -10.90 8.78 -18.02
CA ARG A 77 -10.26 10.04 -17.66
C ARG A 77 -8.94 9.86 -16.92
N LEU A 78 -8.86 8.93 -15.98
CA LEU A 78 -7.66 8.67 -15.18
C LEU A 78 -6.56 8.00 -16.01
N PHE A 79 -6.90 7.04 -16.87
CA PHE A 79 -5.91 6.25 -17.59
C PHE A 79 -5.05 7.08 -18.56
N PRO A 80 -5.58 8.03 -19.34
CA PRO A 80 -4.73 8.94 -20.12
C PRO A 80 -3.72 9.72 -19.27
N MET A 81 -4.08 10.08 -18.02
CA MET A 81 -3.14 10.75 -17.11
C MET A 81 -2.04 9.79 -16.65
N VAL A 82 -2.39 8.55 -16.33
CA VAL A 82 -1.43 7.48 -16.01
C VAL A 82 -0.48 7.22 -17.18
N GLU A 83 -0.98 7.16 -18.42
CA GLU A 83 -0.17 6.94 -19.61
C GLU A 83 0.77 8.11 -19.91
N ARG A 84 0.32 9.36 -19.74
CA ARG A 84 1.19 10.53 -19.87
C ARG A 84 2.28 10.54 -18.79
N PHE A 85 1.92 10.23 -17.54
CA PHE A 85 2.88 10.11 -16.45
C PHE A 85 3.92 9.04 -16.77
N ARG A 86 3.47 7.86 -17.21
CA ARG A 86 4.33 6.76 -17.65
C ARG A 86 5.28 7.17 -18.76
N ALA A 87 4.77 7.79 -19.83
CA ALA A 87 5.56 8.16 -20.99
C ALA A 87 6.69 9.15 -20.64
N ALA A 88 6.52 9.91 -19.56
CA ALA A 88 7.51 10.83 -19.04
C ALA A 88 8.50 10.20 -18.04
N LEU A 89 8.37 8.92 -17.70
CA LEU A 89 9.31 8.20 -16.83
C LEU A 89 10.48 7.65 -17.64
N PRO A 90 11.70 8.18 -17.45
CA PRO A 90 12.88 7.61 -18.07
C PRO A 90 13.41 6.41 -17.28
N ALA A 91 14.20 5.59 -17.97
CA ALA A 91 14.63 4.28 -17.50
C ALA A 91 16.02 4.28 -16.81
N SER A 92 16.60 5.42 -16.45
CA SER A 92 17.98 5.50 -15.92
C SER A 92 18.03 5.91 -14.45
N VAL A 93 18.98 5.38 -13.68
CA VAL A 93 19.20 5.72 -12.25
C VAL A 93 19.58 7.20 -12.11
N GLU A 94 20.33 7.72 -13.06
CA GLU A 94 20.88 9.07 -13.10
C GLU A 94 19.76 10.11 -13.11
N PHE A 95 18.66 9.85 -13.83
CA PHE A 95 17.50 10.74 -13.85
C PHE A 95 16.89 10.95 -12.45
N TRP A 96 16.74 9.87 -11.68
CA TRP A 96 16.17 9.96 -10.33
C TRP A 96 17.10 10.73 -9.40
N ARG A 97 18.41 10.47 -9.49
CA ARG A 97 19.44 11.14 -8.67
C ARG A 97 19.61 12.61 -9.01
N ALA A 98 19.45 12.99 -10.28
CA ALA A 98 19.48 14.37 -10.73
C ALA A 98 18.20 15.15 -10.37
N GLY A 99 17.22 14.52 -9.70
CA GLY A 99 15.96 15.17 -9.32
C GLY A 99 14.92 15.23 -10.44
N GLY A 100 15.17 14.61 -11.59
CA GLY A 100 14.22 14.60 -12.71
C GLY A 100 12.86 13.99 -12.33
N TYR A 101 12.87 12.92 -11.53
CA TYR A 101 11.62 12.31 -11.07
C TYR A 101 10.86 13.19 -10.08
N GLN A 102 11.58 13.93 -9.23
CA GLN A 102 10.98 14.89 -8.33
C GLN A 102 10.26 15.99 -9.13
N GLN A 103 10.90 16.52 -10.17
CA GLN A 103 10.29 17.53 -11.04
C GLN A 103 9.05 16.96 -11.75
N LEU A 104 9.14 15.74 -12.29
CA LEU A 104 8.00 15.09 -12.94
C LEU A 104 6.78 14.96 -12.02
N VAL A 105 6.99 14.55 -10.76
CA VAL A 105 5.90 14.42 -9.77
C VAL A 105 5.29 15.79 -9.43
N LEU A 106 6.10 16.85 -9.40
CA LEU A 106 5.62 18.22 -9.22
C LEU A 106 4.81 18.70 -10.43
N ASP A 107 5.31 18.49 -11.64
CA ASP A 107 4.68 18.90 -12.90
C ASP A 107 3.30 18.26 -13.10
N PHE A 108 3.16 16.99 -12.73
CA PHE A 108 1.89 16.27 -12.83
C PHE A 108 0.93 16.57 -11.69
N GLY A 109 1.39 17.15 -10.57
CA GLY A 109 0.51 17.44 -9.44
C GLY A 109 -0.18 16.19 -8.89
N VAL A 110 0.46 15.02 -8.86
CA VAL A 110 -0.23 13.77 -8.45
C VAL A 110 0.39 13.16 -7.20
N GLY A 111 -0.46 12.81 -6.22
CA GLY A 111 -0.04 12.13 -5.00
C GLY A 111 -0.07 10.60 -5.14
N ASN A 112 -1.12 10.07 -5.75
CA ASN A 112 -1.29 8.65 -6.08
C ASN A 112 -2.34 8.50 -7.21
N PHE A 113 -2.34 7.34 -7.87
CA PHE A 113 -3.33 6.96 -8.89
C PHE A 113 -4.30 5.89 -8.39
N GLY A 114 -4.45 5.75 -7.06
CA GLY A 114 -5.26 4.68 -6.47
C GLY A 114 -4.66 3.29 -6.75
N SER A 115 -5.43 2.27 -6.38
CA SER A 115 -5.10 0.86 -6.57
C SER A 115 -5.31 0.46 -8.02
N VAL A 116 -6.40 0.93 -8.66
CA VAL A 116 -6.70 0.63 -10.06
C VAL A 116 -5.70 1.30 -11.01
N GLY A 117 -5.53 2.62 -10.91
CA GLY A 117 -4.56 3.36 -11.74
C GLY A 117 -3.11 3.00 -11.39
N GLY A 118 -2.81 2.79 -10.11
CA GLY A 118 -1.49 2.32 -9.66
C GLY A 118 -1.12 0.94 -10.21
N ARG A 119 -2.07 0.00 -10.27
CA ARG A 119 -1.86 -1.32 -10.91
C ARG A 119 -1.51 -1.17 -12.38
N ARG A 120 -2.20 -0.29 -13.10
CA ARG A 120 -1.92 -0.02 -14.53
C ARG A 120 -0.51 0.56 -14.70
N LEU A 121 -0.15 1.55 -13.88
CA LEU A 121 1.20 2.15 -13.88
C LEU A 121 2.28 1.12 -13.55
N ASN A 122 2.07 0.30 -12.53
CA ASN A 122 2.99 -0.78 -12.13
C ASN A 122 3.17 -1.81 -13.24
N ALA A 123 2.09 -2.25 -13.90
CA ALA A 123 2.18 -3.21 -15.01
C ALA A 123 3.05 -2.66 -16.14
N ALA A 124 2.89 -1.38 -16.48
CA ALA A 124 3.73 -0.73 -17.48
C ALA A 124 5.17 -0.47 -16.99
N LEU A 125 5.34 -0.42 -15.65
CA LEU A 125 6.55 -0.60 -14.85
C LEU A 125 7.30 -1.92 -15.08
N GLY A 126 6.61 -2.89 -15.67
CA GLY A 126 6.93 -4.32 -15.57
C GLY A 126 7.03 -4.81 -14.11
N ILE A 127 6.27 -4.18 -13.21
CA ILE A 127 5.99 -4.65 -11.86
C ILE A 127 4.70 -5.47 -11.98
N ALA A 128 4.83 -6.78 -11.82
CA ALA A 128 3.70 -7.67 -12.02
C ALA A 128 2.76 -7.72 -10.81
N TRP A 129 1.59 -8.33 -10.99
CA TRP A 129 0.68 -8.60 -9.87
C TRP A 129 1.16 -9.84 -9.10
N PRO A 130 1.15 -9.85 -7.75
CA PRO A 130 1.51 -11.02 -6.97
C PRO A 130 0.59 -12.21 -7.23
N ASP A 131 1.09 -13.42 -7.02
CA ASP A 131 0.26 -14.62 -7.15
C ASP A 131 -0.80 -14.71 -6.04
N HIS A 132 -1.86 -15.48 -6.29
CA HIS A 132 -2.97 -15.59 -5.35
C HIS A 132 -2.55 -16.23 -4.01
N ALA A 133 -1.60 -17.18 -4.03
CA ALA A 133 -1.14 -17.84 -2.82
C ALA A 133 -0.42 -16.88 -1.88
N PHE A 134 0.44 -16.00 -2.42
CA PHE A 134 1.05 -14.90 -1.68
C PHE A 134 -0.01 -13.96 -1.11
N LEU A 135 -0.99 -13.52 -1.90
CA LEU A 135 -2.04 -12.59 -1.43
C LEU A 135 -2.86 -13.16 -0.28
N LEU A 136 -3.11 -14.48 -0.28
CA LEU A 136 -3.81 -15.17 0.80
C LEU A 136 -3.02 -15.18 2.11
N ARG A 137 -1.69 -15.35 2.06
CA ARG A 137 -0.82 -15.26 3.25
C ARG A 137 -0.62 -13.82 3.69
N ALA A 138 -0.27 -12.94 2.76
CA ALA A 138 0.05 -11.55 3.02
C ALA A 138 -1.09 -10.79 3.71
N ARG A 139 -2.36 -11.09 3.39
CA ARG A 139 -3.52 -10.44 4.02
C ARG A 139 -3.65 -10.73 5.52
N GLU A 140 -3.02 -11.78 6.04
CA GLU A 140 -3.02 -12.13 7.46
C GLU A 140 -2.05 -11.23 8.25
N HIS A 141 -1.06 -10.66 7.55
CA HIS A 141 -0.04 -9.79 8.12
C HIS A 141 -0.33 -8.30 7.95
N VAL A 142 -1.15 -7.94 6.94
CA VAL A 142 -1.48 -6.55 6.64
C VAL A 142 -2.82 -6.19 7.28
N PRO A 143 -2.86 -5.29 8.29
CA PRO A 143 -4.11 -4.89 8.92
C PRO A 143 -5.04 -4.28 7.88
N ARG A 144 -6.34 -4.60 7.97
CA ARG A 144 -7.35 -3.97 7.12
C ARG A 144 -7.35 -2.46 7.42
N VAL A 145 -7.05 -1.66 6.40
CA VAL A 145 -6.95 -0.18 6.46
C VAL A 145 -8.21 0.52 6.99
N GLY A 146 -9.33 -0.18 7.13
CA GLY A 146 -10.54 0.34 7.77
C GLY A 146 -10.53 0.38 9.31
N ARG A 147 -9.49 -0.08 10.03
CA ARG A 147 -9.55 -0.24 11.50
C ARG A 147 -8.45 0.42 12.33
N SER A 148 -7.55 1.19 11.72
CA SER A 148 -6.48 1.87 12.46
C SER A 148 -6.63 3.39 12.40
N MET A 149 -7.86 3.88 12.63
CA MET A 149 -7.96 5.14 13.37
C MET A 149 -7.57 4.76 14.80
N GLY A 150 -6.56 5.42 15.37
CA GLY A 150 -6.13 5.14 16.75
C GLY A 150 -7.33 5.06 17.67
N ASP A 151 -7.30 4.13 18.63
CA ASP A 151 -8.32 4.11 19.67
C ASP A 151 -8.34 5.50 20.31
N PRO A 152 -9.48 6.20 20.23
CA PRO A 152 -9.59 7.55 20.75
C PRO A 152 -9.31 7.64 22.26
N TYR A 153 -9.35 6.52 22.96
CA TYR A 153 -9.18 6.42 24.41
C TYR A 153 -7.80 5.94 24.85
N THR A 154 -6.98 5.35 23.96
CA THR A 154 -5.62 4.89 24.31
C THR A 154 -4.51 5.67 23.63
N SER A 155 -4.82 6.46 22.59
CA SER A 155 -3.88 7.41 22.03
C SER A 155 -3.90 8.70 22.84
N ASP A 156 -2.72 9.29 23.05
CA ASP A 156 -2.44 10.55 23.73
C ASP A 156 -3.01 11.80 22.99
N GLY A 157 -4.10 11.64 22.23
CA GLY A 157 -4.78 12.70 21.49
C GLY A 157 -4.06 13.18 20.23
N VAL A 158 -2.75 12.91 20.10
CA VAL A 158 -1.91 13.35 18.97
C VAL A 158 -1.75 12.27 17.89
N GLU A 159 -1.89 10.98 18.27
CA GLU A 159 -1.86 9.85 17.33
C GLU A 159 -3.17 9.64 16.53
N PHE A 160 -4.20 10.45 16.81
CA PHE A 160 -5.37 10.51 15.97
C PHE A 160 -4.99 10.85 14.53
N THR A 161 -5.54 10.08 13.59
CA THR A 161 -5.69 10.44 12.17
C THR A 161 -4.52 10.24 11.20
N ARG A 162 -3.40 9.59 11.57
CA ARG A 162 -2.49 9.08 10.52
C ARG A 162 -2.85 7.65 10.17
N GLN A 163 -3.52 7.49 9.02
CA GLN A 163 -3.73 6.18 8.40
C GLN A 163 -2.39 5.45 8.31
N ARG A 164 -2.19 4.43 9.15
CA ARG A 164 -1.00 3.59 9.12
C ARG A 164 -1.03 2.76 7.84
N VAL A 165 -0.02 2.94 7.01
CA VAL A 165 0.18 2.13 5.80
C VAL A 165 1.22 1.08 6.13
N SER A 166 0.90 -0.17 5.83
CA SER A 166 1.75 -1.32 6.06
C SER A 166 2.04 -2.01 4.74
N ALA A 167 3.27 -2.47 4.57
CA ALA A 167 3.68 -3.31 3.45
C ALA A 167 4.20 -4.63 4.01
N TYR A 168 3.56 -5.74 3.65
CA TYR A 168 4.12 -7.07 3.85
C TYR A 168 4.88 -7.48 2.59
N ALA A 169 6.09 -8.00 2.76
CA ALA A 169 6.90 -8.47 1.65
C ALA A 169 7.49 -9.86 1.94
N GLU A 170 7.57 -10.69 0.89
CA GLU A 170 8.35 -11.93 0.83
C GLU A 170 9.41 -11.77 -0.26
N HIS A 171 10.63 -12.26 -0.02
CA HIS A 171 11.70 -12.28 -1.03
C HIS A 171 12.48 -13.58 -1.01
N ASP A 172 12.92 -14.01 -2.20
CA ASP A 172 13.86 -15.10 -2.43
C ASP A 172 14.82 -14.65 -3.53
N LEU A 173 16.04 -14.28 -3.15
CA LEU A 173 17.03 -13.68 -4.02
C LEU A 173 18.31 -14.51 -4.07
N ALA A 174 18.90 -14.68 -5.25
CA ALA A 174 20.15 -15.40 -5.47
C ALA A 174 21.13 -14.54 -6.25
N ALA A 175 22.42 -14.70 -5.98
CA ALA A 175 23.52 -14.14 -6.76
C ALA A 175 24.74 -15.08 -6.63
N PRO A 176 25.68 -15.08 -7.59
CA PRO A 176 26.89 -15.91 -7.52
C PRO A 176 27.73 -15.65 -6.26
N GLY A 177 27.71 -14.43 -5.73
CA GLY A 177 28.41 -14.04 -4.51
C GLY A 177 27.75 -14.51 -3.21
N LEU A 178 26.52 -15.05 -3.26
CA LEU A 178 25.78 -15.49 -2.08
C LEU A 178 26.01 -17.00 -1.82
N PRO A 179 26.42 -17.41 -0.60
CA PRO A 179 26.57 -18.83 -0.27
C PRO A 179 25.22 -19.56 -0.21
N VAL A 180 24.15 -18.84 0.11
CA VAL A 180 22.76 -19.32 0.12
C VAL A 180 21.83 -18.22 -0.38
N PRO A 181 20.67 -18.53 -0.98
CA PRO A 181 19.68 -17.53 -1.34
C PRO A 181 19.26 -16.68 -0.14
N LEU A 182 19.20 -15.36 -0.34
CA LEU A 182 18.69 -14.41 0.63
C LEU A 182 17.16 -14.50 0.64
N ARG A 183 16.64 -15.20 1.65
CA ARG A 183 15.22 -15.42 1.87
C ARG A 183 14.73 -14.67 3.10
N GLY A 184 13.56 -14.07 3.00
CA GLY A 184 12.94 -13.43 4.15
C GLY A 184 11.52 -12.95 3.90
N ALA A 185 10.82 -12.69 4.99
CA ALA A 185 9.50 -12.08 4.97
C ALA A 185 9.36 -11.09 6.13
N GLY A 186 8.54 -10.05 5.96
CA GLY A 186 8.37 -9.05 7.01
C GLY A 186 7.31 -8.01 6.73
N VAL A 187 6.80 -7.40 7.79
CA VAL A 187 5.89 -6.25 7.75
C VAL A 187 6.67 -4.98 8.02
N HIS A 188 6.47 -3.98 7.17
CA HIS A 188 7.02 -2.65 7.33
C HIS A 188 5.87 -1.65 7.46
N THR A 189 5.90 -0.81 8.48
CA THR A 189 4.93 0.28 8.64
C THR A 189 5.56 1.61 8.27
N ASN A 190 4.74 2.55 7.82
CA ASN A 190 5.18 3.94 7.72
C ASN A 190 5.57 4.48 9.11
N GLY A 191 6.55 5.38 9.16
CA GLY A 191 7.08 5.84 10.44
C GLY A 191 8.23 6.82 10.30
N ARG A 192 9.30 6.65 11.09
CA ARG A 192 10.48 7.52 11.02
C ARG A 192 11.07 7.52 9.60
N ALA A 193 11.54 8.67 9.13
CA ALA A 193 12.19 8.76 7.83
C ALA A 193 13.44 7.87 7.80
N LEU A 194 13.58 7.06 6.76
CA LEU A 194 14.79 6.30 6.49
C LEU A 194 15.56 6.97 5.36
N ARG A 195 16.83 7.30 5.60
CA ARG A 195 17.74 7.73 4.54
C ARG A 195 18.30 6.48 3.85
N SER A 196 18.01 6.34 2.57
CA SER A 196 18.56 5.28 1.75
C SER A 196 19.72 5.83 0.92
N ARG A 197 20.81 5.06 0.81
CA ARG A 197 21.89 5.34 -0.15
C ARG A 197 21.59 4.77 -1.55
N TRP A 198 20.52 3.99 -1.67
CA TRP A 198 20.15 3.25 -2.87
C TRP A 198 19.01 3.91 -3.63
N LEU A 199 18.01 4.38 -2.90
CA LEU A 199 16.75 4.90 -3.42
C LEU A 199 16.58 6.37 -3.04
N VAL A 200 16.02 7.15 -3.96
CA VAL A 200 15.72 8.56 -3.75
C VAL A 200 14.22 8.71 -3.47
N PRO A 201 13.82 9.16 -2.26
CA PRO A 201 12.43 9.46 -1.97
C PRO A 201 12.02 10.77 -2.67
N VAL A 202 10.76 10.86 -3.09
CA VAL A 202 10.23 12.05 -3.77
C VAL A 202 9.14 12.70 -2.93
N ARG A 203 9.22 14.01 -2.76
CA ARG A 203 8.25 14.81 -2.03
C ARG A 203 7.02 15.05 -2.89
N PRO A 204 5.80 14.88 -2.35
CA PRO A 204 4.58 15.15 -3.09
C PRO A 204 4.37 16.67 -3.26
N PRO A 205 3.66 17.12 -4.31
CA PRO A 205 3.41 18.54 -4.55
C PRO A 205 2.57 19.20 -3.46
N TYR A 206 1.61 18.46 -2.89
CA TYR A 206 0.63 19.00 -1.94
C TYR A 206 1.09 19.03 -0.48
N HIS A 207 2.20 18.35 -0.17
CA HIS A 207 2.73 18.29 1.20
C HIS A 207 4.28 18.32 1.14
N PRO A 208 4.89 19.50 0.95
CA PRO A 208 6.35 19.62 0.82
C PRO A 208 7.10 19.17 2.08
N GLN A 209 6.43 19.16 3.23
CA GLN A 209 6.96 18.65 4.50
C GLN A 209 6.82 17.12 4.66
N ALA A 210 6.06 16.45 3.80
CA ALA A 210 5.91 15.00 3.85
C ALA A 210 7.18 14.34 3.29
N ASP A 211 7.99 13.80 4.19
CA ASP A 211 9.13 12.95 3.81
C ASP A 211 8.62 11.57 3.38
N ARG A 212 8.71 11.25 2.09
CA ARG A 212 8.29 9.93 1.57
C ARG A 212 9.31 8.82 1.85
N GLY A 213 10.47 9.13 2.42
CA GLY A 213 11.33 8.15 3.09
C GLY A 213 10.68 7.52 4.33
N THR A 214 9.53 8.04 4.76
CA THR A 214 8.69 7.46 5.82
C THR A 214 7.75 6.36 5.34
N CYS A 215 7.50 6.22 4.03
CA CYS A 215 6.54 5.24 3.49
C CYS A 215 7.01 3.81 3.73
N SER A 216 6.07 2.91 4.04
CA SER A 216 6.33 1.49 4.31
C SER A 216 7.09 0.79 3.19
N GLU A 217 6.71 1.06 1.94
CA GLU A 217 7.26 0.44 0.74
C GLU A 217 8.70 0.90 0.50
N PHE A 218 8.96 2.20 0.64
CA PHE A 218 10.30 2.77 0.53
C PHE A 218 11.22 2.17 1.61
N ARG A 219 10.76 2.11 2.86
CA ARG A 219 11.53 1.55 3.98
C ARG A 219 11.85 0.08 3.77
N MET A 220 10.88 -0.69 3.30
CA MET A 220 11.04 -2.12 2.96
C MET A 220 12.12 -2.30 1.89
N LEU A 221 12.00 -1.61 0.75
CA LEU A 221 12.97 -1.74 -0.34
C LEU A 221 14.37 -1.27 0.07
N ALA A 222 14.48 -0.16 0.78
CA ALA A 222 15.77 0.35 1.27
C ALA A 222 16.44 -0.65 2.23
N SER A 223 15.66 -1.26 3.12
CA SER A 223 16.14 -2.28 4.06
C SER A 223 16.56 -3.56 3.33
N LEU A 224 15.84 -3.95 2.27
CA LEU A 224 16.21 -5.06 1.40
C LEU A 224 17.53 -4.79 0.66
N CYS A 225 17.71 -3.59 0.08
CA CYS A 225 18.98 -3.19 -0.53
C CYS A 225 20.14 -3.27 0.48
N ASP A 226 19.92 -2.83 1.72
CA ASP A 226 20.94 -2.93 2.78
C ASP A 226 21.22 -4.38 3.19
N ALA A 227 20.22 -5.26 3.17
CA ALA A 227 20.41 -6.69 3.43
C ALA A 227 21.23 -7.35 2.30
N MET A 228 20.92 -7.05 1.04
CA MET A 228 21.70 -7.50 -0.12
C MET A 228 23.16 -7.00 -0.02
N ALA A 229 23.37 -5.75 0.40
CA ALA A 229 24.70 -5.16 0.57
C ALA A 229 25.55 -5.86 1.63
N ARG A 230 24.90 -6.29 2.73
CA ARG A 230 25.57 -7.02 3.80
C ARG A 230 25.86 -8.46 3.40
N ALA A 231 24.95 -9.09 2.66
CA ALA A 231 25.08 -10.48 2.24
C ALA A 231 26.13 -10.66 1.14
N ASP A 232 26.27 -9.68 0.23
CA ASP A 232 27.36 -9.62 -0.74
C ASP A 232 27.93 -8.19 -0.84
N PRO A 233 28.96 -7.87 -0.04
CA PRO A 233 29.62 -6.57 -0.07
C PRO A 233 30.25 -6.22 -1.42
N ARG A 234 30.62 -7.22 -2.23
CA ARG A 234 31.21 -7.02 -3.57
C ARG A 234 30.10 -6.78 -4.60
N GLY A 235 28.96 -7.44 -4.40
CA GLY A 235 27.79 -7.51 -5.26
C GLY A 235 27.10 -6.19 -5.60
N LEU A 236 27.27 -5.13 -4.79
CA LEU A 236 26.57 -3.86 -5.00
C LEU A 236 27.43 -2.71 -5.49
N CYS A 237 28.75 -2.87 -5.54
CA CYS A 237 29.68 -1.79 -5.90
C CYS A 237 29.60 -1.38 -7.37
N SER A 238 29.14 -2.27 -8.26
CA SER A 238 29.05 -2.01 -9.70
C SER A 238 27.67 -2.35 -10.26
N ALA A 239 27.35 -1.79 -11.44
CA ALA A 239 26.10 -2.13 -12.14
C ALA A 239 26.08 -3.60 -12.59
N ALA A 240 27.23 -4.14 -13.00
CA ALA A 240 27.37 -5.54 -13.41
C ALA A 240 27.03 -6.48 -12.25
N ALA A 241 27.61 -6.26 -11.07
CA ALA A 241 27.38 -7.10 -9.91
C ALA A 241 25.92 -7.04 -9.43
N ARG A 242 25.27 -5.86 -9.51
CA ARG A 242 23.83 -5.76 -9.22
C ARG A 242 22.95 -6.51 -10.21
N ALA A 243 23.38 -6.63 -11.47
CA ALA A 243 22.66 -7.39 -12.48
C ALA A 243 22.73 -8.91 -12.26
N GLU A 244 23.68 -9.39 -11.46
CA GLU A 244 23.80 -10.80 -11.10
C GLU A 244 22.76 -11.25 -10.06
N PHE A 245 22.14 -10.31 -9.34
CA PHE A 245 21.03 -10.62 -8.46
C PHE A 245 19.80 -11.01 -9.27
N THR A 246 19.29 -12.20 -8.97
CA THR A 246 18.07 -12.76 -9.57
C THR A 246 17.10 -13.20 -8.49
N GLY A 247 15.84 -13.40 -8.85
CA GLY A 247 14.83 -13.93 -7.93
C GLY A 247 13.55 -13.12 -7.93
N LEU A 248 12.85 -13.14 -6.79
CA LEU A 248 11.50 -12.60 -6.67
C LEU A 248 11.33 -11.79 -5.39
N VAL A 249 10.66 -10.64 -5.50
CA VAL A 249 10.13 -9.84 -4.40
C VAL A 249 8.63 -9.68 -4.62
N GLN A 250 7.82 -10.12 -3.65
CA GLN A 250 6.36 -9.95 -3.67
C GLN A 250 5.92 -9.07 -2.52
N VAL A 251 5.01 -8.13 -2.79
CA VAL A 251 4.58 -7.12 -1.81
C VAL A 251 3.06 -6.94 -1.83
N LEU A 252 2.46 -6.90 -0.64
CA LEU A 252 1.11 -6.41 -0.42
C LEU A 252 1.16 -5.14 0.44
N VAL A 253 0.61 -4.06 -0.09
CA VAL A 253 0.50 -2.76 0.60
C VAL A 253 -0.94 -2.53 1.03
N SER A 254 -1.14 -2.09 2.26
CA SER A 254 -2.45 -1.95 2.88
C SER A 254 -3.35 -0.93 2.17
N GLY A 255 -2.76 0.10 1.55
CA GLY A 255 -3.46 1.12 0.77
C GLY A 255 -2.78 1.40 -0.58
N PRO A 256 -3.34 2.32 -1.38
CA PRO A 256 -2.73 2.74 -2.64
C PRO A 256 -1.31 3.26 -2.46
N CYS A 257 -0.38 2.82 -3.31
CA CYS A 257 0.97 3.36 -3.32
C CYS A 257 0.95 4.82 -3.79
N CYS A 258 1.63 5.70 -3.06
CA CYS A 258 1.91 7.03 -3.58
C CYS A 258 2.87 6.96 -4.77
N VAL A 259 2.89 7.99 -5.62
CA VAL A 259 3.79 8.01 -6.79
C VAL A 259 5.27 7.94 -6.38
N SER A 260 5.64 8.44 -5.20
CA SER A 260 7.00 8.23 -4.68
C SER A 260 7.31 6.76 -4.43
N CYS A 261 6.36 5.95 -3.93
CA CYS A 261 6.57 4.52 -3.71
C CYS A 261 6.64 3.76 -5.04
N VAL A 262 5.81 4.13 -6.02
CA VAL A 262 5.91 3.59 -7.39
C VAL A 262 7.29 3.86 -7.98
N GLY A 263 7.80 5.09 -7.80
CA GLY A 263 9.15 5.45 -8.20
C GLY A 263 10.24 4.66 -7.47
N ALA A 264 10.04 4.30 -6.21
CA ALA A 264 10.98 3.45 -5.46
C ALA A 264 11.02 2.02 -6.02
N PHE A 265 9.88 1.44 -6.40
CA PHE A 265 9.84 0.13 -7.08
C PHE A 265 10.51 0.20 -8.46
N ALA A 266 10.29 1.28 -9.22
CA ALA A 266 10.93 1.50 -10.51
C ALA A 266 12.47 1.59 -10.34
N GLN A 267 12.94 2.42 -9.41
CA GLN A 267 14.37 2.53 -9.08
C GLN A 267 14.96 1.17 -8.68
N PHE A 268 14.27 0.39 -7.85
CA PHE A 268 14.73 -0.94 -7.44
C PHE A 268 14.92 -1.88 -8.64
N ARG A 269 13.99 -1.89 -9.60
CA ARG A 269 14.14 -2.72 -10.81
C ARG A 269 15.29 -2.27 -11.70
N VAL A 270 15.52 -0.97 -11.82
CA VAL A 270 16.67 -0.45 -12.58
C VAL A 270 17.98 -0.82 -11.87
N LEU A 271 18.00 -0.81 -10.53
CA LEU A 271 19.15 -1.24 -9.75
C LEU A 271 19.41 -2.74 -9.90
N PHE A 272 18.36 -3.57 -9.93
CA PHE A 272 18.45 -5.03 -9.90
C PHE A 272 17.64 -5.66 -11.05
N PRO A 273 18.14 -5.60 -12.30
CA PRO A 273 17.37 -6.00 -13.48
C PRO A 273 17.00 -7.49 -13.52
N GLY A 274 17.73 -8.36 -12.81
CA GLY A 274 17.42 -9.78 -12.70
C GLY A 274 16.35 -10.12 -11.65
N VAL A 275 15.94 -9.16 -10.81
CA VAL A 275 14.96 -9.38 -9.74
C VAL A 275 13.55 -9.02 -10.22
N GLN A 276 12.66 -10.00 -10.18
CA GLN A 276 11.24 -9.79 -10.47
C GLN A 276 10.56 -9.12 -9.28
N VAL A 277 9.82 -8.04 -9.52
CA VAL A 277 9.06 -7.33 -8.49
C VAL A 277 7.57 -7.48 -8.76
N ARG A 278 6.81 -7.89 -7.74
CA ARG A 278 5.36 -7.99 -7.77
C ARG A 278 4.72 -7.18 -6.66
N VAL A 279 3.75 -6.33 -6.98
CA VAL A 279 3.11 -5.44 -6.01
C VAL A 279 1.61 -5.43 -6.17
N ALA A 280 0.90 -5.69 -5.08
CA ALA A 280 -0.52 -5.39 -4.91
C ALA A 280 -0.67 -4.28 -3.87
N ALA A 281 -1.61 -3.36 -4.12
CA ALA A 281 -1.92 -2.26 -3.23
C ALA A 281 -3.42 -2.23 -2.96
N GLY A 282 -3.80 -1.91 -1.73
CA GLY A 282 -5.18 -1.84 -1.30
C GLY A 282 -5.74 -3.21 -0.89
N ARG A 283 -7.03 -3.43 -1.16
CA ARG A 283 -7.73 -4.62 -0.69
C ARG A 283 -7.26 -5.84 -1.49
N PRO A 284 -6.68 -6.87 -0.87
CA PRO A 284 -6.42 -8.12 -1.57
C PRO A 284 -7.76 -8.69 -2.06
N PRO A 285 -7.76 -9.45 -3.16
CA PRO A 285 -8.97 -10.14 -3.63
C PRO A 285 -9.62 -10.86 -2.44
N SER A 286 -10.92 -10.59 -2.21
CA SER A 286 -11.64 -11.39 -1.22
C SER A 286 -11.56 -12.84 -1.67
N ALA A 287 -11.01 -13.71 -0.82
CA ALA A 287 -11.07 -15.15 -1.04
C ALA A 287 -12.55 -15.50 -1.09
N LEU A 288 -13.07 -15.60 -2.31
CA LEU A 288 -14.47 -15.78 -2.66
C LEU A 288 -15.36 -14.57 -2.31
N PRO A 289 -16.42 -14.30 -3.10
CA PRO A 289 -17.56 -13.61 -2.53
C PRO A 289 -17.90 -14.35 -1.24
N ARG A 290 -18.16 -13.63 -0.16
CA ARG A 290 -19.13 -14.14 0.82
C ARG A 290 -20.36 -14.39 -0.03
N ARG A 291 -20.51 -15.59 -0.61
CA ARG A 291 -21.82 -16.18 -0.86
C ARG A 291 -22.47 -15.88 0.46
N ALA A 292 -23.41 -14.92 0.47
CA ALA A 292 -24.19 -14.63 1.64
C ALA A 292 -24.49 -16.01 2.17
N ALA A 293 -23.95 -16.34 3.35
CA ALA A 293 -24.46 -17.49 4.04
C ALA A 293 -25.91 -17.09 4.17
N ARG A 294 -26.75 -17.57 3.24
CA ARG A 294 -28.18 -17.59 3.43
C ARG A 294 -28.25 -18.22 4.81
N PRO A 295 -28.83 -17.56 5.82
CA PRO A 295 -29.05 -18.21 7.10
C PRO A 295 -29.76 -19.52 6.76
N SER A 296 -28.98 -20.61 6.76
CA SER A 296 -29.39 -21.88 6.18
C SER A 296 -30.12 -22.58 7.29
N GLU A 297 -31.38 -22.22 7.53
CA GLU A 297 -32.37 -23.04 8.25
C GLU A 297 -31.89 -23.62 9.61
N ALA A 298 -30.83 -23.06 10.20
CA ALA A 298 -30.15 -23.60 11.37
C ALA A 298 -30.77 -23.08 12.69
N GLU A 299 -31.75 -22.17 12.60
CA GLU A 299 -32.67 -21.89 13.70
C GLU A 299 -33.69 -23.03 13.92
N GLY A 300 -33.72 -24.07 13.08
CA GLY A 300 -34.56 -25.26 13.30
C GLY A 300 -33.95 -26.36 14.16
N ALA A 301 -32.63 -26.37 14.42
CA ALA A 301 -31.95 -27.52 15.04
C ALA A 301 -31.32 -27.25 16.42
N SER A 302 -31.30 -26.00 16.90
CA SER A 302 -30.71 -25.65 18.21
C SER A 302 -31.71 -25.76 19.38
N ALA A 303 -32.43 -26.88 19.47
CA ALA A 303 -33.23 -27.25 20.64
C ALA A 303 -32.77 -28.55 21.32
N ARG A 304 -31.74 -29.24 20.82
CA ARG A 304 -31.26 -30.50 21.42
C ARG A 304 -29.75 -30.64 21.36
N ALA A 305 -29.04 -30.02 22.30
CA ALA A 305 -27.78 -30.52 22.86
C ALA A 305 -27.25 -29.51 23.89
N ARG A 306 -27.71 -29.61 25.14
CA ARG A 306 -26.94 -29.16 26.30
C ARG A 306 -26.36 -30.41 26.95
N GLY A 307 -25.05 -30.49 27.02
CA GLY A 307 -24.34 -31.52 27.78
C GLY A 307 -22.88 -31.59 27.38
N CYS A 308 -21.99 -31.64 28.39
CA CYS A 308 -20.54 -31.85 28.33
C CYS A 308 -19.64 -30.60 28.26
N GLU A 309 -19.53 -29.96 29.42
CA GLU A 309 -18.30 -29.68 30.20
C GLU A 309 -16.91 -29.85 29.55
N GLY A 310 -16.05 -28.85 29.81
CA GLY A 310 -14.74 -29.08 30.46
C GLY A 310 -13.49 -29.28 29.60
N ARG A 311 -12.65 -28.21 29.50
CA ARG A 311 -11.17 -28.15 29.34
C ARG A 311 -10.82 -26.69 29.01
N GLY A 312 -10.17 -25.90 29.86
CA GLY A 312 -8.78 -26.01 30.33
C GLY A 312 -7.87 -25.15 29.43
N PRO A 313 -7.31 -24.00 29.88
CA PRO A 313 -6.52 -23.11 29.02
C PRO A 313 -5.10 -23.67 28.77
N GLY A 314 -4.72 -23.75 27.50
CA GLY A 314 -3.36 -24.06 27.04
C GLY A 314 -2.48 -22.81 26.94
N PRO A 315 -1.14 -22.98 26.91
CA PRO A 315 -0.18 -21.92 27.22
C PRO A 315 0.05 -20.92 26.08
N GLU A 316 0.34 -19.68 26.50
CA GLU A 316 0.77 -18.55 25.68
C GLU A 316 2.18 -18.78 25.10
N PHE A 317 2.34 -18.59 23.79
CA PHE A 317 3.64 -18.54 23.13
C PHE A 317 4.14 -17.08 23.07
N GLY A 318 5.17 -16.80 23.86
CA GLY A 318 5.86 -15.50 23.91
C GLY A 318 6.70 -15.22 22.66
N ALA A 319 6.64 -13.97 22.20
CA ALA A 319 7.51 -13.41 21.19
C ALA A 319 8.94 -13.26 21.75
N GLY A 320 9.89 -14.04 21.25
CA GLY A 320 11.30 -13.92 21.58
C GLY A 320 11.92 -12.67 20.93
N SER A 321 12.16 -11.65 21.74
CA SER A 321 13.02 -10.51 21.41
C SER A 321 14.48 -10.91 21.62
N ALA A 322 15.22 -11.11 20.52
CA ALA A 322 16.68 -11.28 20.56
C ALA A 322 17.36 -9.90 20.71
N SER A 323 17.65 -9.52 21.96
CA SER A 323 18.61 -8.46 22.27
C SER A 323 20.00 -9.07 22.39
N GLY A 324 20.80 -8.97 21.32
CA GLY A 324 22.23 -9.27 21.36
C GLY A 324 23.00 -8.19 22.12
N GLY A 325 23.64 -8.58 23.22
CA GLY A 325 24.47 -7.71 24.04
C GLY A 325 25.75 -7.28 23.34
N ALA A 326 26.06 -5.99 23.43
CA ALA A 326 27.36 -5.44 23.12
C ALA A 326 28.29 -5.67 24.33
N GLY A 327 29.33 -6.47 24.14
CA GLY A 327 30.42 -6.61 25.10
C GLY A 327 31.30 -5.36 25.10
N ALA A 328 31.39 -4.71 26.25
CA ALA A 328 32.40 -3.70 26.55
C ALA A 328 33.72 -4.41 26.89
N GLY A 329 34.71 -4.28 26.00
CA GLY A 329 36.10 -4.70 26.24
C GLY A 329 36.88 -3.57 26.90
N ALA A 330 37.47 -3.89 28.05
CA ALA A 330 38.10 -3.00 29.00
C ALA A 330 39.37 -2.29 28.50
N ALA A 331 39.57 -1.09 29.06
CA ALA A 331 40.82 -0.38 29.07
C ALA A 331 41.77 -0.97 30.13
N THR A 332 43.02 -1.23 29.72
CA THR A 332 44.23 -1.32 30.55
C THR A 332 45.31 -0.69 29.68
N GLY A 333 46.03 0.35 30.06
CA GLY A 333 46.76 0.51 31.31
C GLY A 333 48.24 0.65 30.91
N ALA A 334 48.88 1.72 31.37
CA ALA A 334 50.12 2.30 30.86
C ALA A 334 51.40 1.45 31.02
N ALA A 335 52.37 1.74 30.15
CA ALA A 335 53.78 1.99 30.48
C ALA A 335 54.38 2.89 29.39
#